data_AF-A0A1D5QTA3-F1
#
_entry.id   AF-A0A1D5QTA3-F1
#
_cell.length_a   1.000
_cell.length_b   1.000
_cell.length_c   1.000
_cell.angle_alpha   90.00
_cell.angle_beta   90.00
_cell.angle_gamma   90.00
#
_symmetry.space_group_name_H-M   'P 1'
#
loop_
_entity.id
_entity.type
_entity.pdbx_description
1 polymer ?
#
loop_
_entity_poly.entity_id
_entity_poly.type
_entity_poly.pdbx_seq_one_letter_code
_entity_poly.pdbx_strand_id
1 'polypeptide(L)'
;MASPVATQAGKLLRALALRPRFLAVGSQAAQLTSRRWLNLQEYQSKKLMSDNGVRVQRFFVADTANEALEAAKRLNAKEIVLKAQILAGGRGKGVFNSGLKGGVHLTKDPNVVGQLAKQMIGYNLATKQTPKEGVKVNKVMVAEALDISRETYLAILMDRSCNGPVLVGSPQGGVDIEEVAASNPELIFKEQIDIFEGIKDSQAQRMAENLGFVGPLKSQAADQITKLYNLFLKIDATQVEVNPFGETPEGQVVCFDAKINFDDNAEFRQKDIFAMDDKSENEPIENEAAKYDLKYIGLDGNIACFVNGAGLAMATCDIIFLNGGKPANFLDLGGGVKEAQVYQAFKLLTADPKEGSGAAFFSLHLSKVFSLEIKQVEAILVNIFGGIVNCAIIANGITKACRELELKVPLVVRLEEPSITEDLKNE
;
A
#
# COMPACT_ATOMS: atom_id res chain seq x y z
N MET A 1 -46.00 65.14 35.25
CA MET A 1 -44.61 65.04 35.73
C MET A 1 -43.78 64.35 34.65
N ALA A 2 -42.53 64.77 34.53
CA ALA A 2 -41.61 64.70 33.39
C ALA A 2 -41.25 63.30 32.85
N SER A 3 -41.14 63.20 31.51
CA SER A 3 -39.95 62.89 30.66
C SER A 3 -38.93 61.76 31.02
N PRO A 4 -38.12 61.27 30.04
CA PRO A 4 -38.04 59.85 29.68
C PRO A 4 -36.57 59.35 29.46
N VAL A 5 -36.41 58.23 28.74
CA VAL A 5 -35.25 57.84 27.89
C VAL A 5 -33.98 57.27 28.54
N ALA A 6 -33.75 56.01 28.19
CA ALA A 6 -32.53 55.36 27.69
C ALA A 6 -31.12 55.84 28.11
N THR A 7 -30.21 54.86 28.06
CA THR A 7 -28.75 54.97 27.94
C THR A 7 -27.98 54.84 29.25
N GLN A 8 -27.80 53.61 29.75
CA GLN A 8 -26.54 53.18 30.40
C GLN A 8 -26.60 51.71 30.86
N ALA A 9 -26.41 50.77 29.93
CA ALA A 9 -25.88 49.44 30.27
C ALA A 9 -25.07 48.82 29.10
N GLY A 10 -24.70 49.62 28.09
CA GLY A 10 -23.82 49.21 26.99
C GLY A 10 -22.33 49.45 27.25
N LYS A 11 -21.92 49.71 28.50
CA LYS A 11 -20.53 49.99 28.88
C LYS A 11 -20.19 49.37 30.24
N LEU A 12 -20.27 48.04 30.36
CA LEU A 12 -19.59 47.32 31.45
C LEU A 12 -19.23 45.87 31.10
N LEU A 13 -18.94 45.57 29.83
CA LEU A 13 -18.43 44.26 29.38
C LEU A 13 -17.28 44.43 28.36
N ARG A 14 -16.44 45.46 28.56
CA ARG A 14 -15.28 45.75 27.69
C ARG A 14 -13.94 45.86 28.41
N ALA A 15 -13.84 45.34 29.63
CA ALA A 15 -12.59 45.31 30.38
C ALA A 15 -12.50 44.03 31.22
N LEU A 16 -12.30 42.90 30.54
CA LEU A 16 -11.74 41.65 31.09
C LEU A 16 -11.39 40.73 29.91
N ALA A 17 -10.57 41.25 28.99
CA ALA A 17 -9.89 40.44 27.99
C ALA A 17 -8.70 39.73 28.65
N LEU A 18 -8.99 38.78 29.55
CA LEU A 18 -8.03 37.78 29.97
C LEU A 18 -7.93 36.76 28.82
N ARG A 19 -6.84 36.86 28.05
CA ARG A 19 -6.46 35.87 27.05
C ARG A 19 -6.37 34.49 27.70
N PRO A 20 -7.12 33.48 27.25
CA PRO A 20 -6.64 32.10 27.38
C PRO A 20 -5.50 31.97 26.36
N ARG A 21 -4.29 31.67 26.83
CA ARG A 21 -3.25 31.07 25.99
C ARG A 21 -3.80 29.73 25.52
N PHE A 22 -4.47 29.73 24.37
CA PHE A 22 -4.67 28.50 23.60
C PHE A 22 -3.28 28.05 23.18
N LEU A 23 -2.82 26.96 23.79
CA LEU A 23 -1.76 26.12 23.23
C LEU A 23 -2.27 25.69 21.85
N ALA A 24 -1.73 26.30 20.80
CA ALA A 24 -1.89 25.82 19.44
C ALA A 24 -1.13 24.49 19.33
N VAL A 25 -1.75 23.41 19.81
CA VAL A 25 -1.36 22.06 19.40
C VAL A 25 -1.90 21.95 17.98
N GLY A 26 -1.01 22.15 17.01
CA GLY A 26 -1.31 21.83 15.62
C GLY A 26 -1.62 20.34 15.52
N SER A 27 -2.89 19.98 15.56
CA SER A 27 -3.33 18.65 15.15
C SER A 27 -3.10 18.56 13.65
N GLN A 28 -1.96 17.99 13.26
CA GLN A 28 -1.83 17.38 11.95
C GLN A 28 -2.85 16.24 11.93
N ALA A 29 -4.04 16.53 11.40
CA ALA A 29 -4.97 15.50 11.00
C ALA A 29 -4.25 14.71 9.90
N ALA A 30 -3.67 13.56 10.27
CA ALA A 30 -3.15 12.60 9.32
C ALA A 30 -4.34 12.09 8.50
N GLN A 31 -4.60 12.72 7.35
CA GLN A 31 -5.49 12.19 6.34
C GLN A 31 -4.82 10.97 5.71
N LEU A 32 -4.89 9.84 6.40
CA LEU A 32 -4.61 8.54 5.82
C LEU A 32 -5.88 8.15 5.05
N THR A 33 -5.95 8.48 3.76
CA THR A 33 -6.87 7.76 2.88
C THR A 33 -6.35 6.33 2.82
N SER A 34 -7.08 5.38 3.41
CA SER A 34 -6.92 3.95 3.10
C SER A 34 -7.05 3.80 1.59
N ARG A 35 -5.91 3.59 0.94
CA ARG A 35 -5.76 3.25 -0.46
C ARG A 35 -5.17 1.86 -0.47
N ARG A 36 -5.79 0.96 -1.22
CA ARG A 36 -5.07 -0.22 -1.68
C ARG A 36 -4.04 0.31 -2.67
N TRP A 37 -2.90 -0.34 -2.72
CA TRP A 37 -1.89 0.00 -3.72
C TRP A 37 -1.61 -1.32 -4.38
N LEU A 38 -2.00 -1.44 -5.65
CA LEU A 38 -1.43 -2.49 -6.49
C LEU A 38 0.09 -2.44 -6.30
N ASN A 39 0.66 -3.56 -5.84
CA ASN A 39 2.09 -3.74 -5.74
C ASN A 39 2.46 -4.77 -6.79
N LEU A 40 3.33 -4.39 -7.72
CA LEU A 40 3.88 -5.31 -8.69
C LEU A 40 5.14 -5.97 -8.13
N GLN A 41 5.31 -7.26 -8.42
CA GLN A 41 6.56 -7.98 -8.20
C GLN A 41 7.71 -7.30 -8.96
N GLU A 42 8.95 -7.46 -8.49
CA GLU A 42 10.13 -6.82 -9.10
C GLU A 42 10.21 -7.07 -10.62
N TYR A 43 9.97 -8.31 -11.07
CA TYR A 43 10.01 -8.65 -12.49
C TYR A 43 8.94 -7.93 -13.32
N GLN A 44 7.75 -7.71 -12.76
CA GLN A 44 6.64 -7.03 -13.44
C GLN A 44 6.97 -5.55 -13.60
N SER A 45 7.44 -4.93 -12.52
CA SER A 45 7.93 -3.54 -12.53
C SER A 45 9.06 -3.36 -13.55
N LYS A 46 10.08 -4.24 -13.55
CA LYS A 46 11.18 -4.18 -14.52
C LYS A 46 10.73 -4.40 -15.95
N LYS A 47 9.81 -5.32 -16.21
CA LYS A 47 9.24 -5.51 -17.55
C LYS A 47 8.52 -4.25 -18.01
N LEU A 48 7.68 -3.67 -17.16
CA LEU A 48 6.95 -2.45 -17.45
C LEU A 48 7.90 -1.28 -17.76
N MET A 49 8.99 -1.16 -16.99
CA MET A 49 10.05 -0.18 -17.24
C MET A 49 10.76 -0.41 -18.59
N SER A 50 11.20 -1.65 -18.86
CA SER A 50 11.90 -2.01 -20.09
C SER A 50 11.05 -1.80 -21.34
N ASP A 51 9.76 -2.17 -21.30
CA ASP A 51 8.81 -1.99 -22.40
C ASP A 51 8.56 -0.50 -22.70
N ASN A 52 8.91 0.40 -21.77
CA ASN A 52 8.84 1.86 -21.91
C ASN A 52 10.22 2.51 -22.10
N GLY A 53 11.25 1.72 -22.46
CA GLY A 53 12.57 2.22 -22.83
C GLY A 53 13.49 2.58 -21.66
N VAL A 54 13.06 2.32 -20.42
CA VAL A 54 13.90 2.46 -19.23
C VAL A 54 14.87 1.29 -19.16
N ARG A 55 16.15 1.57 -18.89
CA ARG A 55 17.21 0.58 -18.84
C ARG A 55 17.17 -0.15 -17.50
N VAL A 56 16.88 -1.44 -17.56
CA VAL A 56 16.94 -2.38 -16.43
C VAL A 56 17.91 -3.51 -16.77
N GLN A 57 18.30 -4.31 -15.78
CA GLN A 57 19.07 -5.54 -15.99
C GLN A 57 18.34 -6.46 -16.96
N ARG A 58 19.05 -7.14 -17.87
CA ARG A 58 18.44 -8.25 -18.64
C ARG A 58 18.04 -9.36 -17.70
N PHE A 59 16.81 -9.86 -17.84
CA PHE A 59 16.29 -10.92 -16.98
C PHE A 59 15.28 -11.82 -17.69
N PHE A 60 15.04 -12.98 -17.08
CA PHE A 60 13.92 -13.86 -17.35
C PHE A 60 13.26 -14.26 -16.03
N VAL A 61 12.04 -14.76 -16.12
CA VAL A 61 11.30 -15.33 -15.00
C VAL A 61 11.12 -16.81 -15.23
N ALA A 62 11.14 -17.58 -14.16
CA ALA A 62 10.97 -19.01 -14.19
C ALA A 62 10.02 -19.47 -13.08
N ASP A 63 9.12 -20.38 -13.44
CA ASP A 63 8.17 -21.01 -12.54
C ASP A 63 8.61 -22.44 -12.18
N THR A 64 9.70 -22.92 -12.80
CA THR A 64 10.34 -24.20 -12.48
C THR A 64 11.87 -24.08 -12.42
N ALA A 65 12.51 -24.99 -11.69
CA ALA A 65 13.97 -25.06 -11.60
C ALA A 65 14.65 -25.27 -12.97
N ASN A 66 14.01 -26.02 -13.87
CA ASN A 66 14.53 -26.26 -15.21
C ASN A 66 14.43 -24.99 -16.08
N GLU A 67 13.31 -24.26 -16.00
CA GLU A 67 13.20 -22.95 -16.66
C GLU A 67 14.24 -21.96 -16.14
N ALA A 68 14.53 -21.96 -14.84
CA ALA A 68 15.55 -21.09 -14.24
C ALA A 68 16.96 -21.42 -14.78
N LEU A 69 17.28 -22.71 -14.93
CA LEU A 69 18.52 -23.18 -15.56
C LEU A 69 18.62 -22.72 -17.02
N GLU A 70 17.57 -22.93 -17.81
CA GLU A 70 17.57 -22.52 -19.23
C GLU A 70 17.59 -20.99 -19.38
N ALA A 71 16.91 -20.25 -18.50
CA ALA A 71 17.02 -18.80 -18.41
C ALA A 71 18.45 -18.33 -18.16
N ALA A 72 19.15 -18.96 -17.20
CA ALA A 72 20.55 -18.65 -16.89
C ALA A 72 21.47 -18.87 -18.10
N LYS A 73 21.27 -19.97 -18.84
CA LYS A 73 22.02 -20.24 -20.08
C LYS A 73 21.72 -19.21 -21.17
N ARG A 74 20.45 -18.84 -21.36
CA ARG A 74 20.02 -17.85 -22.36
C ARG A 74 20.57 -16.44 -22.12
N LEU A 75 20.71 -16.02 -20.85
CA LEU A 75 21.28 -14.71 -20.52
C LEU A 75 22.71 -14.55 -21.04
N ASN A 76 23.48 -15.64 -21.03
CA ASN A 76 24.89 -15.66 -21.38
C ASN A 76 25.67 -14.52 -20.70
N ALA A 77 25.40 -14.32 -19.41
CA ALA A 77 26.00 -13.28 -18.60
C ALA A 77 27.24 -13.80 -17.88
N LYS A 78 28.21 -12.92 -17.62
CA LYS A 78 29.43 -13.22 -16.87
C LYS A 78 29.14 -13.65 -15.42
N GLU A 79 28.10 -13.06 -14.84
CA GLU A 79 27.60 -13.36 -13.51
C GLU A 79 26.07 -13.19 -13.51
N ILE A 80 25.40 -14.01 -12.71
CA ILE A 80 23.94 -14.18 -12.71
C ILE A 80 23.44 -13.96 -11.30
N VAL A 81 22.36 -13.20 -11.16
CA VAL A 81 21.63 -13.05 -9.90
C VAL A 81 20.30 -13.81 -9.99
N LEU A 82 20.06 -14.67 -9.00
CA LEU A 82 18.79 -15.37 -8.80
C LEU A 82 18.05 -14.68 -7.64
N LYS A 83 16.86 -14.15 -7.89
CA LYS A 83 16.04 -13.43 -6.91
C LYS A 83 14.66 -14.08 -6.76
N ALA A 84 14.31 -14.49 -5.56
CA ALA A 84 12.94 -14.89 -5.22
C ALA A 84 11.96 -13.72 -5.47
N GLN A 85 10.81 -14.02 -6.06
CA GLN A 85 9.76 -13.04 -6.32
C GLN A 85 8.70 -13.16 -5.22
N ILE A 86 8.78 -12.22 -4.28
CA ILE A 86 7.76 -11.88 -3.27
C ILE A 86 7.71 -10.35 -3.17
N LEU A 87 6.56 -9.78 -2.78
CA LEU A 87 6.38 -8.34 -2.62
C LEU A 87 7.13 -7.81 -1.40
N ALA A 88 7.25 -8.62 -0.35
CA ALA A 88 7.97 -8.23 0.86
C ALA A 88 9.47 -8.01 0.61
N GLY A 89 10.02 -6.94 1.20
CA GLY A 89 11.44 -6.62 1.15
C GLY A 89 12.30 -7.52 2.06
N GLY A 90 13.61 -7.24 2.09
CA GLY A 90 14.56 -7.96 2.94
C GLY A 90 14.91 -9.39 2.47
N ARG A 91 14.57 -9.73 1.22
CA ARG A 91 14.75 -11.05 0.61
C ARG A 91 16.17 -11.61 0.78
N GLY A 92 17.20 -10.78 0.62
CA GLY A 92 18.61 -11.20 0.75
C GLY A 92 18.98 -11.79 2.12
N LYS A 93 18.32 -11.37 3.20
CA LYS A 93 18.53 -11.88 4.57
C LYS A 93 17.46 -12.89 5.02
N GLY A 94 16.52 -13.23 4.13
CA GLY A 94 15.44 -14.16 4.44
C GLY A 94 15.90 -15.62 4.54
N VAL A 95 15.01 -16.49 5.00
CA VAL A 95 15.26 -17.93 5.12
C VAL A 95 14.08 -18.70 4.54
N PHE A 96 14.36 -19.69 3.71
CA PHE A 96 13.36 -20.60 3.18
C PHE A 96 13.07 -21.75 4.14
N ASN A 97 11.84 -22.24 4.16
CA ASN A 97 11.49 -23.48 4.87
C ASN A 97 12.08 -24.76 4.22
N SER A 98 12.74 -24.66 3.07
CA SER A 98 13.64 -25.70 2.53
C SER A 98 14.98 -25.81 3.29
N GLY A 99 15.30 -24.80 4.11
CA GLY A 99 16.59 -24.64 4.79
C GLY A 99 17.57 -23.70 4.07
N LEU A 100 17.29 -23.28 2.84
CA LEU A 100 18.12 -22.33 2.11
C LEU A 100 18.11 -20.95 2.78
N LYS A 101 19.29 -20.34 2.95
CA LYS A 101 19.43 -18.97 3.47
C LYS A 101 19.61 -17.98 2.33
N GLY A 102 18.89 -16.87 2.40
CA GLY A 102 18.88 -15.79 1.41
C GLY A 102 17.96 -16.08 0.23
N GLY A 103 17.15 -15.09 -0.15
CA GLY A 103 16.33 -15.06 -1.36
C GLY A 103 17.00 -14.40 -2.56
N VAL A 104 18.26 -14.00 -2.43
CA VAL A 104 19.06 -13.38 -3.50
C VAL A 104 20.44 -14.04 -3.51
N HIS A 105 20.81 -14.66 -4.63
CA HIS A 105 22.08 -15.39 -4.78
C HIS A 105 22.80 -14.99 -6.06
N LEU A 106 24.13 -14.90 -5.99
CA LEU A 106 25.01 -14.63 -7.12
C LEU A 106 25.76 -15.90 -7.51
N THR A 107 25.89 -16.16 -8.81
CA THR A 107 26.68 -17.27 -9.33
C THR A 107 27.13 -16.99 -10.76
N LYS A 108 28.25 -17.61 -11.16
CA LYS A 108 28.73 -17.62 -12.55
C LYS A 108 28.35 -18.90 -13.29
N ASP A 109 27.88 -19.92 -12.58
CA ASP A 109 27.50 -21.22 -13.15
C ASP A 109 25.97 -21.34 -13.28
N PRO A 110 25.42 -21.45 -14.50
CA PRO A 110 24.01 -21.69 -14.73
C PRO A 110 23.44 -22.93 -14.01
N ASN A 111 24.24 -23.98 -13.81
CA ASN A 111 23.79 -25.19 -13.14
C ASN A 111 23.42 -24.93 -11.67
N VAL A 112 24.18 -24.05 -11.01
CA VAL A 112 23.91 -23.62 -9.63
C VAL A 112 22.57 -22.86 -9.56
N VAL A 113 22.19 -22.10 -10.60
CA VAL A 113 20.89 -21.43 -10.65
C VAL A 113 19.74 -22.43 -10.56
N GLY A 114 19.79 -23.51 -11.36
CA GLY A 114 18.77 -24.56 -11.31
C GLY A 114 18.69 -25.28 -9.95
N GLN A 115 19.85 -25.53 -9.33
CA GLN A 115 19.93 -26.17 -8.01
C GLN A 115 19.31 -25.29 -6.91
N LEU A 116 19.65 -24.01 -6.88
CA LEU A 116 19.10 -23.04 -5.93
C LEU A 116 17.61 -22.82 -6.18
N ALA A 117 17.18 -22.64 -7.43
CA ALA A 117 15.77 -22.46 -7.78
C ALA A 117 14.90 -23.64 -7.31
N LYS A 118 15.42 -24.88 -7.36
CA LYS A 118 14.74 -26.07 -6.82
C LYS A 118 14.49 -26.00 -5.31
N GLN A 119 15.31 -25.25 -4.57
CA GLN A 119 15.15 -25.03 -3.12
C GLN A 119 14.36 -23.74 -2.80
N MET A 120 14.01 -22.94 -3.82
CA MET A 120 13.22 -21.72 -3.66
C MET A 120 11.77 -21.92 -4.08
N ILE A 121 11.54 -22.41 -5.30
CA ILE A 121 10.20 -22.50 -5.90
C ILE A 121 9.36 -23.54 -5.16
N GLY A 122 8.16 -23.14 -4.73
CA GLY A 122 7.21 -23.94 -3.97
C GLY A 122 7.42 -23.89 -2.45
N TYR A 123 8.51 -23.28 -1.98
CA TYR A 123 8.83 -23.10 -0.57
C TYR A 123 8.44 -21.70 -0.08
N ASN A 124 8.31 -21.52 1.23
CA ASN A 124 8.03 -20.22 1.83
C ASN A 124 9.33 -19.50 2.21
N LEU A 125 9.45 -18.23 1.85
CA LEU A 125 10.53 -17.33 2.23
C LEU A 125 10.08 -16.42 3.37
N ALA A 126 10.68 -16.57 4.54
CA ALA A 126 10.47 -15.67 5.67
C ALA A 126 11.52 -14.55 5.67
N THR A 127 11.08 -13.30 5.80
CA THR A 127 11.94 -12.12 5.96
C THR A 127 11.54 -11.35 7.23
N LYS A 128 12.21 -10.23 7.52
CA LYS A 128 11.79 -9.33 8.61
C LYS A 128 10.44 -8.65 8.35
N GLN A 129 9.98 -8.63 7.10
CA GLN A 129 8.78 -7.92 6.65
C GLN A 129 7.64 -8.87 6.27
N THR A 130 7.81 -10.19 6.41
CA THR A 130 6.75 -11.17 6.19
C THR A 130 6.16 -11.64 7.52
N PRO A 131 5.00 -12.32 7.50
CA PRO A 131 4.60 -13.20 8.59
C PRO A 131 5.68 -14.23 8.93
N LYS A 132 5.56 -14.87 10.11
CA LYS A 132 6.57 -15.82 10.63
C LYS A 132 6.73 -17.05 9.74
N GLU A 133 5.63 -17.47 9.14
CA GLU A 133 5.50 -18.58 8.19
C GLU A 133 6.09 -18.28 6.80
N GLY A 134 6.43 -17.02 6.54
CA GLY A 134 6.94 -16.54 5.26
C GLY A 134 5.91 -16.56 4.14
N VAL A 135 6.35 -16.14 2.96
CA VAL A 135 5.52 -16.07 1.75
C VAL A 135 5.94 -17.16 0.77
N LYS A 136 4.97 -17.87 0.19
CA LYS A 136 5.23 -18.91 -0.81
C LYS A 136 5.83 -18.31 -2.08
N VAL A 137 7.03 -18.78 -2.44
CA VAL A 137 7.73 -18.35 -3.66
C VAL A 137 7.27 -19.21 -4.84
N ASN A 138 6.44 -18.64 -5.70
CA ASN A 138 5.98 -19.33 -6.92
C ASN A 138 6.90 -19.10 -8.11
N LYS A 139 7.63 -17.98 -8.12
CA LYS A 139 8.49 -17.57 -9.24
C LYS A 139 9.86 -17.10 -8.74
N VAL A 140 10.86 -17.26 -9.60
CA VAL A 140 12.17 -16.65 -9.42
C VAL A 140 12.54 -15.84 -10.65
N MET A 141 13.25 -14.73 -10.42
CA MET A 141 13.86 -13.96 -11.49
C MET A 141 15.33 -14.36 -11.61
N VAL A 142 15.73 -14.65 -12.84
CA VAL A 142 17.13 -14.90 -13.21
C VAL A 142 17.57 -13.70 -14.04
N ALA A 143 18.50 -12.91 -13.53
CA ALA A 143 18.97 -11.70 -14.19
C ALA A 143 20.49 -11.69 -14.32
N GLU A 144 21.00 -10.88 -15.25
CA GLU A 144 22.43 -10.57 -15.27
C GLU A 144 22.79 -9.79 -13.99
N ALA A 145 23.87 -10.20 -13.33
CA ALA A 145 24.44 -9.40 -12.25
C ALA A 145 25.31 -8.31 -12.86
N LEU A 146 24.94 -7.07 -12.62
CA LEU A 146 25.72 -5.91 -13.03
C LEU A 146 26.46 -5.36 -11.82
N ASP A 147 27.75 -5.10 -12.00
CA ASP A 147 28.54 -4.39 -11.00
C ASP A 147 28.02 -2.96 -10.86
N ILE A 148 27.96 -2.47 -9.63
CA ILE A 148 27.50 -1.12 -9.34
C ILE A 148 28.69 -0.29 -8.89
N SER A 149 29.09 0.70 -9.69
CA SER A 149 30.15 1.64 -9.33
C SER A 149 29.63 2.74 -8.39
N ARG A 150 28.36 3.12 -8.54
CA ARG A 150 27.72 4.15 -7.72
C ARG A 150 26.21 3.94 -7.64
N GLU A 151 25.68 4.11 -6.44
CA GLU A 151 24.26 3.98 -6.13
C GLU A 151 23.68 5.33 -5.74
N THR A 152 22.57 5.70 -6.35
CA THR A 152 21.78 6.88 -6.01
C THR A 152 20.32 6.48 -5.80
N TYR A 153 19.53 7.36 -5.23
CA TYR A 153 18.09 7.21 -5.07
C TYR A 153 17.36 8.14 -6.03
N LEU A 154 16.31 7.66 -6.68
CA LEU A 154 15.43 8.47 -7.52
C LEU A 154 13.97 8.02 -7.34
N ALA A 155 13.08 8.97 -7.10
CA ALA A 155 11.64 8.74 -7.10
C ALA A 155 10.87 9.84 -7.81
N ILE A 156 9.68 9.50 -8.29
CA ILE A 156 8.70 10.40 -8.88
C ILE A 156 7.38 10.14 -8.18
N LEU A 157 6.75 11.16 -7.61
CA LEU A 157 5.44 11.03 -6.96
C LEU A 157 4.58 12.27 -7.17
N MET A 158 3.27 12.14 -6.91
CA MET A 158 2.37 13.30 -6.82
C MET A 158 2.51 13.98 -5.45
N ASP A 159 3.11 15.17 -5.42
CA ASP A 159 3.27 15.96 -4.19
C ASP A 159 1.98 16.75 -3.90
N ARG A 160 1.34 16.40 -2.78
CA ARG A 160 0.09 17.04 -2.33
C ARG A 160 0.25 18.50 -1.91
N SER A 161 1.45 18.93 -1.53
CA SER A 161 1.74 20.31 -1.15
C SER A 161 1.97 21.20 -2.37
N CYS A 162 2.53 20.62 -3.43
CA CYS A 162 2.87 21.32 -4.67
C CYS A 162 1.77 21.19 -5.75
N ASN A 163 0.77 20.33 -5.54
CA ASN A 163 -0.33 20.03 -6.47
C ASN A 163 0.14 19.53 -7.85
N GLY A 164 1.20 18.70 -7.87
CA GLY A 164 1.72 18.16 -9.12
C GLY A 164 2.84 17.14 -8.91
N PRO A 165 3.38 16.57 -9.99
CA PRO A 165 4.50 15.64 -9.92
C PRO A 165 5.76 16.31 -9.37
N VAL A 166 6.50 15.58 -8.54
CA VAL A 166 7.83 15.98 -8.04
C VAL A 166 8.81 14.84 -8.26
N LEU A 167 9.98 15.16 -8.82
CA LEU A 167 11.15 14.28 -8.71
C LEU A 167 11.79 14.49 -7.35
N VAL A 168 12.10 13.40 -6.66
CA VAL A 168 12.90 13.39 -5.43
C VAL A 168 14.12 12.53 -5.69
N GLY A 169 15.30 13.06 -5.40
CA GLY A 169 16.56 12.34 -5.64
C GLY A 169 17.58 12.56 -4.54
N SER A 170 18.43 11.57 -4.32
CA SER A 170 19.59 11.69 -3.43
C SER A 170 20.81 10.98 -4.00
N PRO A 171 22.02 11.57 -3.94
CA PRO A 171 23.25 10.86 -4.27
C PRO A 171 23.55 9.71 -3.29
N GLN A 172 22.85 9.61 -2.16
CA GLN A 172 22.96 8.53 -1.19
C GLN A 172 21.91 7.44 -1.50
N GLY A 173 22.22 6.55 -2.44
CA GLY A 173 21.39 5.39 -2.79
C GLY A 173 21.66 4.15 -1.93
N GLY A 174 20.88 3.09 -2.15
CA GLY A 174 21.06 1.79 -1.49
C GLY A 174 20.61 1.74 -0.02
N VAL A 175 20.05 2.84 0.48
CA VAL A 175 19.54 2.99 1.86
C VAL A 175 18.08 3.47 1.84
N ASP A 176 17.44 3.44 3.00
CA ASP A 176 16.08 3.94 3.19
C ASP A 176 16.05 5.47 3.06
N ILE A 177 15.16 6.02 2.24
CA ILE A 177 15.19 7.45 1.91
C ILE A 177 14.76 8.31 3.10
N GLU A 178 13.90 7.77 3.96
CA GLU A 178 13.46 8.36 5.22
C GLU A 178 14.62 8.56 6.20
N GLU A 179 15.56 7.61 6.24
CA GLU A 179 16.78 7.71 7.05
C GLU A 179 17.69 8.84 6.55
N VAL A 180 17.83 8.97 5.23
CA VAL A 180 18.57 10.08 4.60
C VAL A 180 17.88 11.41 4.88
N ALA A 181 16.55 11.48 4.76
CA ALA A 181 15.81 12.71 5.04
C ALA A 181 15.93 13.14 6.52
N ALA A 182 16.03 12.19 7.45
CA ALA A 182 16.22 12.48 8.87
C ALA A 182 17.67 12.89 9.21
N SER A 183 18.65 12.20 8.62
CA SER A 183 20.08 12.35 8.99
C SER A 183 20.81 13.40 8.15
N ASN A 184 20.48 13.49 6.87
CA ASN A 184 21.15 14.30 5.84
C ASN A 184 20.13 14.94 4.89
N PRO A 185 19.20 15.78 5.38
CA PRO A 185 18.15 16.41 4.56
C PRO A 185 18.72 17.25 3.40
N GLU A 186 19.94 17.77 3.53
CA GLU A 186 20.65 18.52 2.48
C GLU A 186 21.01 17.68 1.25
N LEU A 187 21.01 16.34 1.38
CA LEU A 187 21.24 15.41 0.28
C LEU A 187 19.94 15.01 -0.43
N ILE A 188 18.80 15.60 -0.06
CA ILE A 188 17.51 15.37 -0.73
C ILE A 188 17.22 16.55 -1.67
N PHE A 189 17.28 16.27 -2.96
CA PHE A 189 16.96 17.23 -4.01
C PHE A 189 15.56 17.01 -4.53
N LYS A 190 14.86 18.10 -4.86
CA LYS A 190 13.49 18.05 -5.39
C LYS A 190 13.34 18.93 -6.62
N GLU A 191 12.63 18.43 -7.62
CA GLU A 191 12.24 19.18 -8.81
C GLU A 191 10.72 19.08 -9.00
N GLN A 192 10.03 20.21 -8.88
CA GLN A 192 8.61 20.30 -9.21
C GLN A 192 8.41 20.31 -10.71
N ILE A 193 7.50 19.49 -11.21
CA ILE A 193 7.17 19.38 -12.63
C ILE A 193 5.76 19.92 -12.85
N ASP A 194 5.61 20.81 -13.83
CA ASP A 194 4.30 21.20 -14.32
C ASP A 194 3.68 20.05 -15.11
N ILE A 195 2.49 19.61 -14.74
CA ILE A 195 1.86 18.42 -15.32
C ILE A 195 1.43 18.63 -16.79
N PHE A 196 1.21 19.87 -17.22
CA PHE A 196 0.80 20.18 -18.59
C PHE A 196 2.00 20.40 -19.52
N GLU A 197 3.04 21.07 -19.03
CA GLU A 197 4.28 21.26 -19.79
C GLU A 197 5.10 19.95 -19.86
N GLY A 198 5.05 19.15 -18.79
CA GLY A 198 5.86 17.96 -18.64
C GLY A 198 7.28 18.25 -18.14
N ILE A 199 8.06 17.18 -17.98
CA ILE A 199 9.46 17.30 -17.54
C ILE A 199 10.30 18.01 -18.62
N LYS A 200 11.05 19.01 -18.21
CA LYS A 200 12.01 19.72 -19.08
C LYS A 200 13.37 19.06 -19.01
N ASP A 201 14.12 19.08 -20.12
CA ASP A 201 15.51 18.61 -20.13
C ASP A 201 16.34 19.32 -19.06
N SER A 202 16.17 20.63 -18.86
CA SER A 202 16.89 21.38 -17.81
C SER A 202 16.62 20.87 -16.38
N GLN A 203 15.44 20.31 -16.10
CA GLN A 203 15.12 19.70 -14.81
C GLN A 203 15.79 18.33 -14.68
N ALA A 204 15.69 17.50 -15.72
CA ALA A 204 16.31 16.18 -15.74
C ALA A 204 17.84 16.25 -15.64
N GLN A 205 18.47 17.19 -16.35
CA GLN A 205 19.92 17.44 -16.28
C GLN A 205 20.37 17.90 -14.89
N ARG A 206 19.60 18.79 -14.25
CA ARG A 206 19.91 19.29 -12.91
C ARG A 206 19.75 18.20 -11.85
N MET A 207 18.71 17.38 -11.94
CA MET A 207 18.56 16.21 -11.07
C MET A 207 19.73 15.23 -11.27
N ALA A 208 20.09 14.89 -12.52
CA ALA A 208 21.23 14.02 -12.80
C ALA A 208 22.55 14.56 -12.20
N GLU A 209 22.78 15.87 -12.27
CA GLU A 209 23.94 16.52 -11.66
C GLU A 209 23.91 16.47 -10.13
N ASN A 210 22.78 16.77 -9.51
CA ASN A 210 22.60 16.70 -8.05
C ASN A 210 22.79 15.27 -7.52
N LEU A 211 22.37 14.28 -8.30
CA LEU A 211 22.64 12.88 -8.04
C LEU A 211 24.11 12.50 -8.25
N GLY A 212 24.96 13.38 -8.77
CA GLY A 212 26.40 13.19 -8.94
C GLY A 212 26.82 12.55 -10.27
N PHE A 213 25.92 12.40 -11.25
CA PHE A 213 26.30 11.92 -12.58
C PHE A 213 27.05 13.00 -13.36
N VAL A 214 28.13 12.62 -14.04
CA VAL A 214 29.02 13.53 -14.78
C VAL A 214 29.23 13.09 -16.23
N GLY A 215 29.64 14.03 -17.09
CA GLY A 215 29.98 13.74 -18.48
C GLY A 215 28.86 13.04 -19.25
N PRO A 216 29.15 12.01 -20.07
CA PRO A 216 28.13 11.25 -20.81
C PRO A 216 27.09 10.55 -19.91
N LEU A 217 27.47 10.17 -18.68
CA LEU A 217 26.55 9.53 -17.73
C LEU A 217 25.47 10.49 -17.24
N LYS A 218 25.78 11.78 -17.11
CA LYS A 218 24.79 12.82 -16.80
C LYS A 218 23.67 12.84 -17.84
N SER A 219 24.04 12.87 -19.12
CA SER A 219 23.06 12.88 -20.21
C SER A 219 22.26 11.59 -20.29
N GLN A 220 22.89 10.43 -20.05
CA GLN A 220 22.17 9.16 -19.95
C GLN A 220 21.19 9.14 -18.77
N ALA A 221 21.59 9.63 -17.61
CA ALA A 221 20.73 9.70 -16.43
C ALA A 221 19.54 10.64 -16.66
N ALA A 222 19.75 11.81 -17.27
CA ALA A 222 18.68 12.73 -17.63
C ALA A 222 17.66 12.11 -18.60
N ASP A 223 18.13 11.35 -19.59
CA ASP A 223 17.27 10.58 -20.50
C ASP A 223 16.46 9.51 -19.74
N GLN A 224 17.09 8.77 -18.82
CA GLN A 224 16.39 7.78 -18.00
C GLN A 224 15.35 8.42 -17.07
N ILE A 225 15.67 9.55 -16.43
CA ILE A 225 14.73 10.33 -15.60
C ILE A 225 13.51 10.75 -16.43
N THR A 226 13.73 11.24 -17.65
CA THR A 226 12.65 11.63 -18.57
C THR A 226 11.75 10.45 -18.93
N LYS A 227 12.35 9.29 -19.22
CA LYS A 227 11.60 8.05 -19.51
C LYS A 227 10.80 7.55 -18.31
N LEU A 228 11.37 7.62 -17.11
CA LEU A 228 10.68 7.29 -15.86
C LEU A 228 9.49 8.23 -15.60
N TYR A 229 9.63 9.53 -15.86
CA TYR A 229 8.52 10.47 -15.75
C TYR A 229 7.38 10.15 -16.72
N ASN A 230 7.72 9.87 -17.99
CA ASN A 230 6.73 9.49 -18.99
C ASN A 230 6.05 8.16 -18.64
N LEU A 231 6.81 7.20 -18.11
CA LEU A 231 6.28 5.95 -17.57
C LEU A 231 5.29 6.21 -16.42
N PHE A 232 5.70 7.01 -15.43
CA PHE A 232 4.90 7.39 -14.26
C PHE A 232 3.52 7.93 -14.68
N LEU A 233 3.46 8.85 -15.64
CA LEU A 233 2.20 9.36 -16.17
C LEU A 233 1.41 8.31 -16.96
N LYS A 234 2.08 7.56 -17.84
CA LYS A 234 1.43 6.60 -18.74
C LYS A 234 0.67 5.50 -18.00
N ILE A 235 1.19 5.08 -16.85
CA ILE A 235 0.66 3.94 -16.08
C ILE A 235 -0.20 4.38 -14.89
N ASP A 236 -0.49 5.68 -14.76
CA ASP A 236 -1.21 6.25 -13.61
C ASP A 236 -0.56 5.86 -12.28
N ALA A 237 0.77 5.97 -12.21
CA ALA A 237 1.48 5.72 -10.97
C ALA A 237 1.25 6.87 -9.99
N THR A 238 1.10 6.51 -8.72
CA THR A 238 1.17 7.45 -7.60
C THR A 238 2.61 7.67 -7.15
N GLN A 239 3.47 6.66 -7.32
CA GLN A 239 4.90 6.72 -7.07
C GLN A 239 5.65 5.73 -7.96
N VAL A 240 6.76 6.16 -8.54
CA VAL A 240 7.80 5.30 -9.13
C VAL A 240 9.08 5.57 -8.34
N GLU A 241 9.60 4.55 -7.67
CA GLU A 241 10.83 4.61 -6.89
C GLU A 241 11.86 3.66 -7.50
N VAL A 242 13.08 4.15 -7.71
CA VAL A 242 14.22 3.39 -8.21
C VAL A 242 15.35 3.50 -7.19
N ASN A 243 15.64 2.38 -6.53
CA ASN A 243 16.65 2.31 -5.49
C ASN A 243 17.38 0.94 -5.53
N PRO A 244 18.60 0.86 -6.09
CA PRO A 244 19.42 1.97 -6.57
C PRO A 244 19.13 2.34 -8.03
N PHE A 245 19.14 3.64 -8.32
CA PHE A 245 19.38 4.22 -9.64
C PHE A 245 20.88 4.53 -9.74
N GLY A 246 21.62 3.93 -10.68
CA GLY A 246 23.07 4.01 -10.58
C GLY A 246 23.82 3.74 -11.87
N GLU A 247 25.13 3.61 -11.75
CA GLU A 247 26.04 3.41 -12.87
C GLU A 247 26.88 2.14 -12.73
N THR A 248 27.15 1.52 -13.88
CA THR A 248 28.01 0.35 -14.02
C THR A 248 29.46 0.76 -14.36
N PRO A 249 30.47 -0.07 -14.06
CA PRO A 249 31.85 0.17 -14.49
C PRO A 249 31.99 0.37 -16.00
N GLU A 250 31.09 -0.21 -16.80
CA GLU A 250 31.05 -0.11 -18.25
C GLU A 250 30.47 1.23 -18.77
N GLY A 251 30.13 2.16 -17.87
CA GLY A 251 29.64 3.48 -18.26
C GLY A 251 28.18 3.51 -18.71
N GLN A 252 27.34 2.67 -18.09
CA GLN A 252 25.90 2.67 -18.33
C GLN A 252 25.12 3.08 -17.07
N VAL A 253 24.08 3.89 -17.27
CA VAL A 253 23.09 4.21 -16.23
C VAL A 253 21.96 3.20 -16.25
N VAL A 254 21.65 2.58 -15.10
CA VAL A 254 20.70 1.47 -14.98
C VAL A 254 19.77 1.68 -13.77
N CYS A 255 18.51 1.30 -13.93
CA CYS A 255 17.56 1.13 -12.83
C CYS A 255 17.69 -0.30 -12.29
N PHE A 256 18.41 -0.48 -11.18
CA PHE A 256 18.77 -1.82 -10.69
C PHE A 256 17.63 -2.50 -9.95
N ASP A 257 16.86 -1.75 -9.16
CA ASP A 257 15.65 -2.21 -8.48
C ASP A 257 14.63 -1.07 -8.47
N ALA A 258 13.35 -1.41 -8.51
CA ALA A 258 12.30 -0.42 -8.56
C ALA A 258 11.00 -0.93 -7.94
N LYS A 259 10.32 -0.01 -7.26
CA LYS A 259 8.99 -0.19 -6.69
C LYS A 259 8.04 0.81 -7.35
N ILE A 260 6.92 0.32 -7.85
CA ILE A 260 5.89 1.15 -8.48
C ILE A 260 4.59 0.96 -7.72
N ASN A 261 3.98 2.08 -7.39
CA ASN A 261 2.69 2.17 -6.75
C ASN A 261 1.71 2.87 -7.70
N PHE A 262 0.48 2.35 -7.78
CA PHE A 262 -0.52 2.76 -8.77
C PHE A 262 -1.73 3.44 -8.12
N ASP A 263 -2.40 4.30 -8.88
CA ASP A 263 -3.70 4.86 -8.50
C ASP A 263 -4.82 3.86 -8.79
N ASP A 264 -5.42 3.29 -7.74
CA ASP A 264 -6.60 2.41 -7.85
C ASP A 264 -7.73 3.06 -8.67
N ASN A 265 -7.89 4.38 -8.58
CA ASN A 265 -8.95 5.08 -9.31
C ASN A 265 -8.74 5.04 -10.83
N ALA A 266 -7.55 4.67 -11.30
CA ALA A 266 -7.24 4.53 -12.71
C ALA A 266 -7.42 3.09 -13.25
N GLU A 267 -7.85 2.13 -12.42
CA GLU A 267 -8.04 0.72 -12.82
C GLU A 267 -8.84 0.58 -14.13
N PHE A 268 -9.91 1.37 -14.27
CA PHE A 268 -10.80 1.33 -15.43
C PHE A 268 -10.08 1.53 -16.78
N ARG A 269 -8.94 2.22 -16.78
CA ARG A 269 -8.10 2.49 -17.96
C ARG A 269 -6.73 1.80 -17.92
N GLN A 270 -6.39 1.11 -16.83
CA GLN A 270 -5.13 0.38 -16.65
C GLN A 270 -5.35 -1.14 -16.49
N LYS A 271 -6.33 -1.70 -17.20
CA LYS A 271 -6.77 -3.10 -17.03
C LYS A 271 -5.64 -4.13 -17.12
N ASP A 272 -4.71 -3.97 -18.05
CA ASP A 272 -3.60 -4.92 -18.22
C ASP A 272 -2.64 -4.90 -17.02
N ILE A 273 -2.47 -3.73 -16.39
CA ILE A 273 -1.66 -3.57 -15.20
C ILE A 273 -2.36 -4.17 -13.98
N PHE A 274 -3.64 -3.89 -13.80
CA PHE A 274 -4.41 -4.44 -12.68
C PHE A 274 -4.68 -5.95 -12.83
N ALA A 275 -4.64 -6.49 -14.05
CA ALA A 275 -4.65 -7.93 -14.28
C ALA A 275 -3.37 -8.64 -13.77
N MET A 276 -2.29 -7.89 -13.53
CA MET A 276 -1.05 -8.39 -12.93
C MET A 276 -1.07 -8.44 -11.39
N ASP A 277 -2.15 -7.96 -10.74
CA ASP A 277 -2.27 -7.92 -9.28
C ASP A 277 -2.11 -9.32 -8.66
N ASP A 278 -1.01 -9.51 -7.93
CA ASP A 278 -0.76 -10.73 -7.19
C ASP A 278 -1.41 -10.64 -5.82
N LYS A 279 -2.63 -11.17 -5.74
CA LYS A 279 -3.41 -11.20 -4.51
C LYS A 279 -2.99 -12.29 -3.53
N SER A 280 -1.98 -13.11 -3.86
CA SER A 280 -1.61 -14.27 -3.04
C SER A 280 -0.91 -13.92 -1.72
N GLU A 281 -0.32 -12.72 -1.63
CA GLU A 281 0.32 -12.21 -0.42
C GLU A 281 -0.61 -11.36 0.46
N ASN A 282 -1.79 -10.99 -0.06
CA ASN A 282 -2.75 -10.19 0.70
C ASN A 282 -3.48 -11.06 1.73
N GLU A 283 -3.93 -10.41 2.81
CA GLU A 283 -4.81 -11.04 3.79
C GLU A 283 -6.09 -11.58 3.10
N PRO A 284 -6.49 -12.85 3.33
CA PRO A 284 -7.65 -13.44 2.66
C PRO A 284 -8.95 -12.64 2.85
N ILE A 285 -9.13 -12.03 4.02
CA ILE A 285 -10.30 -11.20 4.34
C ILE A 285 -10.30 -9.90 3.52
N GLU A 286 -9.14 -9.28 3.31
CA GLU A 286 -9.03 -8.09 2.45
C GLU A 286 -9.38 -8.40 0.99
N ASN A 287 -8.92 -9.57 0.50
CA ASN A 287 -9.26 -10.03 -0.85
C ASN A 287 -10.76 -10.32 -1.02
N GLU A 288 -11.41 -10.91 -0.01
CA GLU A 288 -12.84 -11.17 -0.04
C GLU A 288 -13.65 -9.86 0.06
N ALA A 289 -13.25 -8.94 0.93
CA ALA A 289 -13.86 -7.62 1.08
C ALA A 289 -13.87 -6.82 -0.24
N ALA A 290 -12.75 -6.84 -0.97
CA ALA A 290 -12.62 -6.15 -2.24
C ALA A 290 -13.61 -6.63 -3.31
N LYS A 291 -14.10 -7.87 -3.24
CA LYS A 291 -15.13 -8.38 -4.19
C LYS A 291 -16.50 -7.72 -4.02
N TYR A 292 -16.73 -7.07 -2.89
CA TYR A 292 -17.99 -6.42 -2.53
C TYR A 292 -17.85 -4.91 -2.35
N ASP A 293 -16.79 -4.32 -2.90
CA ASP A 293 -16.45 -2.90 -2.77
C ASP A 293 -16.32 -2.44 -1.31
N LEU A 294 -15.88 -3.35 -0.42
CA LEU A 294 -15.65 -3.07 0.99
C LEU A 294 -14.16 -2.80 1.24
N LYS A 295 -13.88 -1.71 1.96
CA LYS A 295 -12.50 -1.35 2.33
C LYS A 295 -12.19 -1.89 3.72
N TYR A 296 -11.62 -3.08 3.75
CA TYR A 296 -11.19 -3.76 4.97
C TYR A 296 -9.67 -3.62 5.17
N ILE A 297 -9.23 -3.41 6.40
CA ILE A 297 -7.83 -3.54 6.83
C ILE A 297 -7.82 -4.28 8.17
N GLY A 298 -7.03 -5.34 8.28
CA GLY A 298 -6.84 -6.08 9.54
C GLY A 298 -5.96 -5.32 10.53
N LEU A 299 -6.30 -5.36 11.82
CA LEU A 299 -5.54 -4.75 12.92
C LEU A 299 -5.33 -5.78 14.05
N ASP A 300 -4.34 -5.55 14.91
CA ASP A 300 -4.08 -6.44 16.06
C ASP A 300 -4.99 -6.12 17.26
N GLY A 301 -6.26 -6.51 17.15
CA GLY A 301 -7.26 -6.31 18.20
C GLY A 301 -8.33 -7.41 18.26
N ASN A 302 -9.34 -7.20 19.10
CA ASN A 302 -10.42 -8.16 19.34
C ASN A 302 -11.83 -7.55 19.25
N ILE A 303 -11.95 -6.22 19.10
CA ILE A 303 -13.23 -5.54 18.89
C ILE A 303 -13.32 -5.18 17.41
N ALA A 304 -14.13 -5.92 16.66
CA ALA A 304 -14.37 -5.60 15.27
C ALA A 304 -15.29 -4.39 15.14
N CYS A 305 -15.15 -3.63 14.06
CA CYS A 305 -16.08 -2.56 13.76
C CYS A 305 -16.34 -2.43 12.26
N PHE A 306 -17.51 -1.92 11.90
CA PHE A 306 -17.77 -1.46 10.54
C PHE A 306 -18.66 -0.22 10.54
N VAL A 307 -18.41 0.64 9.56
CA VAL A 307 -18.88 2.01 9.54
C VAL A 307 -19.14 2.47 8.10
N ASN A 308 -20.01 3.46 7.93
CA ASN A 308 -20.29 4.05 6.62
C ASN A 308 -19.58 5.39 6.41
N GLY A 309 -18.34 5.31 5.95
CA GLY A 309 -17.49 6.45 5.64
C GLY A 309 -16.13 6.33 6.32
N ALA A 310 -15.06 6.41 5.53
CA ALA A 310 -13.68 6.26 6.00
C ALA A 310 -13.31 7.13 7.21
N GLY A 311 -13.74 8.40 7.24
CA GLY A 311 -13.45 9.30 8.35
C GLY A 311 -14.07 8.82 9.68
N LEU A 312 -15.32 8.38 9.63
CA LEU A 312 -16.01 7.84 10.81
C LEU A 312 -15.46 6.45 11.19
N ALA A 313 -15.04 5.64 10.21
CA ALA A 313 -14.41 4.35 10.45
C ALA A 313 -13.09 4.50 11.24
N MET A 314 -12.24 5.46 10.85
CA MET A 314 -11.03 5.81 11.60
C MET A 314 -11.36 6.30 13.01
N ALA A 315 -12.27 7.28 13.14
CA ALA A 315 -12.68 7.81 14.43
C ALA A 315 -13.30 6.73 15.35
N THR A 316 -13.94 5.73 14.76
CA THR A 316 -14.50 4.58 15.51
C THR A 316 -13.40 3.65 16.01
N CYS A 317 -12.35 3.40 15.22
CA CYS A 317 -11.17 2.69 15.70
C CYS A 317 -10.48 3.45 16.84
N ASP A 318 -10.33 4.78 16.67
CA ASP A 318 -9.70 5.65 17.65
C ASP A 318 -10.49 5.69 18.97
N ILE A 319 -11.82 5.84 18.91
CA ILE A 319 -12.64 5.90 20.13
C ILE A 319 -12.67 4.55 20.86
N ILE A 320 -12.61 3.42 20.15
CA ILE A 320 -12.42 2.10 20.77
C ILE A 320 -11.10 2.08 21.54
N PHE A 321 -10.02 2.52 20.91
CA PHE A 321 -8.69 2.58 21.53
C PHE A 321 -8.64 3.53 22.74
N LEU A 322 -9.20 4.73 22.61
CA LEU A 322 -9.25 5.73 23.69
C LEU A 322 -10.05 5.25 24.91
N ASN A 323 -11.00 4.33 24.72
CA ASN A 323 -11.77 3.71 25.80
C ASN A 323 -11.18 2.35 26.25
N GLY A 324 -9.92 2.07 25.91
CA GLY A 324 -9.18 0.90 26.40
C GLY A 324 -9.42 -0.40 25.63
N GLY A 325 -10.21 -0.37 24.56
CA GLY A 325 -10.39 -1.49 23.64
C GLY A 325 -9.26 -1.60 22.61
N LYS A 326 -9.22 -2.71 21.86
CA LYS A 326 -8.32 -2.87 20.72
C LYS A 326 -9.13 -3.12 19.44
N PRO A 327 -9.17 -2.16 18.49
CA PRO A 327 -9.88 -2.39 17.24
C PRO A 327 -9.23 -3.53 16.47
N ALA A 328 -10.03 -4.51 16.05
CA ALA A 328 -9.57 -5.69 15.31
C ALA A 328 -9.44 -5.42 13.81
N ASN A 329 -10.10 -4.37 13.31
CA ASN A 329 -10.09 -4.03 11.91
C ASN A 329 -10.52 -2.57 11.70
N PHE A 330 -10.22 -2.07 10.50
CA PHE A 330 -10.92 -0.96 9.87
C PHE A 330 -11.84 -1.53 8.78
N LEU A 331 -13.11 -1.13 8.72
CA LEU A 331 -14.04 -1.52 7.65
C LEU A 331 -14.99 -0.39 7.28
N ASP A 332 -14.80 0.15 6.08
CA ASP A 332 -15.66 1.18 5.49
C ASP A 332 -16.60 0.56 4.43
N LEU A 333 -17.91 0.74 4.63
CA LEU A 333 -18.98 0.31 3.71
C LEU A 333 -19.25 1.34 2.58
N GLY A 334 -18.71 2.55 2.69
CA GLY A 334 -19.04 3.69 1.86
C GLY A 334 -20.29 4.46 2.34
N GLY A 335 -20.49 5.68 1.83
CA GLY A 335 -21.57 6.56 2.29
C GLY A 335 -22.99 6.10 1.91
N GLY A 336 -23.13 5.32 0.84
CA GLY A 336 -24.42 4.79 0.35
C GLY A 336 -24.65 3.35 0.78
N VAL A 337 -24.73 3.09 2.10
CA VAL A 337 -24.83 1.74 2.67
C VAL A 337 -26.02 0.99 2.10
N LYS A 338 -25.78 -0.25 1.65
CA LYS A 338 -26.82 -1.19 1.23
C LYS A 338 -26.94 -2.34 2.23
N GLU A 339 -28.14 -2.89 2.37
CA GLU A 339 -28.40 -4.09 3.21
C GLU A 339 -27.43 -5.24 2.87
N ALA A 340 -27.19 -5.46 1.57
CA ALA A 340 -26.26 -6.48 1.11
C ALA A 340 -24.82 -6.26 1.61
N GLN A 341 -24.35 -5.01 1.68
CA GLN A 341 -23.01 -4.69 2.20
C GLN A 341 -22.91 -4.97 3.70
N VAL A 342 -23.97 -4.66 4.46
CA VAL A 342 -24.04 -4.99 5.90
C VAL A 342 -23.94 -6.50 6.11
N TYR A 343 -24.66 -7.28 5.31
CA TYR A 343 -24.58 -8.74 5.36
C TYR A 343 -23.17 -9.26 5.08
N GLN A 344 -22.53 -8.76 4.00
CA GLN A 344 -21.16 -9.16 3.68
C GLN A 344 -20.15 -8.73 4.75
N ALA A 345 -20.33 -7.55 5.35
CA ALA A 345 -19.50 -7.09 6.46
C ALA A 345 -19.58 -8.06 7.64
N PHE A 346 -20.78 -8.47 8.07
CA PHE A 346 -20.90 -9.50 9.11
C PHE A 346 -20.24 -10.80 8.69
N LYS A 347 -20.49 -11.28 7.47
CA LYS A 347 -19.90 -12.52 6.96
C LYS A 347 -18.36 -12.50 7.00
N LEU A 348 -17.74 -11.35 6.69
CA LEU A 348 -16.29 -11.15 6.78
C LEU A 348 -15.80 -11.20 8.23
N LEU A 349 -16.50 -10.54 9.16
CA LEU A 349 -16.11 -10.44 10.57
C LEU A 349 -16.38 -11.71 11.37
N THR A 350 -17.36 -12.52 10.94
CA THR A 350 -17.68 -13.82 11.53
C THR A 350 -17.01 -14.98 10.82
N ALA A 351 -16.20 -14.72 9.78
CA ALA A 351 -15.43 -15.76 9.12
C ALA A 351 -14.53 -16.45 10.16
N ASP A 352 -14.85 -17.71 10.45
CA ASP A 352 -14.12 -18.52 11.43
C ASP A 352 -12.66 -18.67 10.95
N PRO A 353 -11.65 -18.43 11.80
CA PRO A 353 -10.24 -18.72 11.49
C PRO A 353 -9.98 -20.14 10.96
N LYS A 354 -10.94 -21.06 11.15
CA LYS A 354 -10.86 -22.47 10.77
C LYS A 354 -11.56 -22.80 9.45
N GLU A 355 -12.40 -21.92 8.92
CA GLU A 355 -13.15 -22.17 7.68
C GLU A 355 -12.69 -21.21 6.58
N GLY A 356 -11.51 -21.48 6.03
CA GLY A 356 -11.16 -21.01 4.70
C GLY A 356 -12.22 -21.49 3.71
N SER A 357 -13.00 -20.54 3.18
CA SER A 357 -13.60 -20.58 1.85
C SER A 357 -13.76 -21.96 1.19
N GLY A 358 -14.73 -22.76 1.64
CA GLY A 358 -15.07 -23.99 0.92
C GLY A 358 -15.83 -25.06 1.69
N ALA A 359 -17.02 -24.76 2.21
CA ALA A 359 -17.93 -25.79 2.73
C ALA A 359 -19.01 -26.17 1.70
N ALA A 360 -18.54 -26.63 0.54
CA ALA A 360 -19.13 -27.75 -0.20
C ALA A 360 -18.07 -28.24 -1.17
N PHE A 361 -17.12 -29.06 -0.72
CA PHE A 361 -16.58 -30.21 -1.46
C PHE A 361 -15.50 -30.92 -0.62
N PHE A 362 -15.73 -32.21 -0.37
CA PHE A 362 -14.79 -33.22 0.12
C PHE A 362 -14.22 -33.09 1.54
N SER A 363 -14.95 -33.73 2.45
CA SER A 363 -14.38 -34.44 3.60
C SER A 363 -13.45 -35.56 3.12
N LEU A 364 -12.15 -35.47 3.43
CA LEU A 364 -11.35 -36.60 3.93
C LEU A 364 -9.97 -36.12 4.46
N HIS A 365 -9.74 -36.33 5.75
CA HIS A 365 -8.44 -36.59 6.39
C HIS A 365 -7.23 -35.69 6.02
N LEU A 366 -7.06 -34.56 6.72
CA LEU A 366 -5.71 -34.05 7.07
C LEU A 366 -5.81 -33.04 8.24
N SER A 367 -5.95 -33.56 9.46
CA SER A 367 -5.92 -32.76 10.68
C SER A 367 -4.47 -32.47 11.08
N LYS A 368 -4.13 -31.17 11.26
CA LYS A 368 -2.89 -30.57 11.83
C LYS A 368 -1.88 -29.92 10.86
N VAL A 369 -2.26 -28.96 10.00
CA VAL A 369 -1.30 -27.92 9.55
C VAL A 369 -2.01 -26.60 9.15
N PHE A 370 -2.94 -26.09 9.95
CA PHE A 370 -3.42 -24.70 9.79
C PHE A 370 -3.81 -24.17 11.16
N SER A 371 -2.90 -23.43 11.78
CA SER A 371 -3.17 -22.70 13.01
C SER A 371 -2.51 -21.33 12.86
N LEU A 372 -3.08 -20.52 11.97
CA LEU A 372 -2.94 -19.07 12.07
C LEU A 372 -3.69 -18.68 13.34
N GLU A 373 -3.00 -18.16 14.35
CA GLU A 373 -3.64 -17.48 15.50
C GLU A 373 -4.28 -16.17 15.00
N ILE A 374 -5.38 -16.27 14.26
CA ILE A 374 -6.28 -15.13 14.08
C ILE A 374 -6.99 -14.98 15.42
N LYS A 375 -6.70 -13.89 16.13
CA LYS A 375 -7.38 -13.57 17.38
C LYS A 375 -8.88 -13.49 17.11
N GLN A 376 -9.64 -14.25 17.89
CA GLN A 376 -11.08 -14.33 17.74
C GLN A 376 -11.68 -12.95 18.02
N VAL A 377 -12.50 -12.45 17.09
CA VAL A 377 -13.35 -11.28 17.35
C VAL A 377 -14.21 -11.60 18.56
N GLU A 378 -14.15 -10.76 19.60
CA GLU A 378 -14.86 -10.95 20.87
C GLU A 378 -16.12 -10.09 20.94
N ALA A 379 -16.17 -8.97 20.22
CA ALA A 379 -17.32 -8.08 20.12
C ALA A 379 -17.33 -7.34 18.78
N ILE A 380 -18.50 -6.91 18.32
CA ILE A 380 -18.66 -6.10 17.11
C ILE A 380 -19.32 -4.76 17.46
N LEU A 381 -18.72 -3.66 17.03
CA LEU A 381 -19.31 -2.32 17.08
C LEU A 381 -19.74 -1.87 15.69
N VAL A 382 -21.03 -1.67 15.52
CA VAL A 382 -21.64 -1.12 14.30
C VAL A 382 -21.96 0.34 14.54
N ASN A 383 -21.38 1.23 13.76
CA ASN A 383 -21.64 2.66 13.86
C ASN A 383 -22.07 3.18 12.49
N ILE A 384 -23.36 3.44 12.31
CA ILE A 384 -23.92 3.91 11.05
C ILE A 384 -24.62 5.24 11.24
N PHE A 385 -24.21 6.22 10.43
CA PHE A 385 -24.89 7.50 10.29
C PHE A 385 -25.78 7.43 9.05
N GLY A 386 -27.08 7.23 9.21
CA GLY A 386 -28.03 6.85 8.15
C GLY A 386 -28.03 7.80 6.95
N GLY A 387 -27.86 9.10 7.18
CA GLY A 387 -27.80 10.09 6.11
C GLY A 387 -29.06 10.02 5.24
N ILE A 388 -28.93 9.50 4.01
CA ILE A 388 -30.03 9.30 3.04
C ILE A 388 -30.76 7.96 3.26
N VAL A 389 -30.13 6.99 3.91
CA VAL A 389 -30.67 5.64 4.13
C VAL A 389 -31.40 5.60 5.47
N ASN A 390 -32.64 5.10 5.44
CA ASN A 390 -33.45 4.90 6.64
C ASN A 390 -32.83 3.81 7.54
N CYS A 391 -32.56 4.15 8.80
CA CYS A 391 -31.95 3.27 9.79
C CYS A 391 -32.80 2.04 10.11
N ALA A 392 -34.13 2.07 9.91
CA ALA A 392 -34.96 0.87 10.06
C ALA A 392 -34.62 -0.21 9.02
N ILE A 393 -34.29 0.18 7.78
CA ILE A 393 -33.84 -0.75 6.74
C ILE A 393 -32.51 -1.38 7.16
N ILE A 394 -31.59 -0.57 7.69
CA ILE A 394 -30.28 -1.03 8.17
C ILE A 394 -30.43 -1.95 9.38
N ALA A 395 -31.27 -1.60 10.35
CA ALA A 395 -31.57 -2.42 11.52
C ALA A 395 -32.16 -3.79 11.16
N ASN A 396 -33.07 -3.82 10.17
CA ASN A 396 -33.60 -5.07 9.63
C ASN A 396 -32.50 -5.91 8.98
N GLY A 397 -31.61 -5.29 8.19
CA GLY A 397 -30.44 -5.95 7.63
C GLY A 397 -29.51 -6.54 8.69
N ILE A 398 -29.22 -5.78 9.76
CA ILE A 398 -28.40 -6.24 10.89
C ILE A 398 -29.04 -7.45 11.55
N THR A 399 -30.32 -7.36 11.95
CA THR A 399 -31.00 -8.46 12.65
C THR A 399 -31.12 -9.72 11.80
N LYS A 400 -31.36 -9.56 10.49
CA LYS A 400 -31.36 -10.66 9.53
C LYS A 400 -29.98 -11.32 9.42
N ALA A 401 -28.92 -10.53 9.21
CA ALA A 401 -27.55 -11.04 9.14
C ALA A 401 -27.14 -11.77 10.43
N CYS A 402 -27.49 -11.23 11.60
CA CYS A 402 -27.19 -11.87 12.89
C CYS A 402 -27.84 -13.25 13.04
N ARG A 403 -29.07 -13.42 12.54
CA ARG A 403 -29.80 -14.69 12.60
C ARG A 403 -29.26 -15.69 11.58
N GLU A 404 -29.07 -15.26 10.34
CA GLU A 404 -28.62 -16.13 9.24
C GLU A 404 -27.16 -16.59 9.42
N LEU A 405 -26.31 -15.75 9.99
CA LEU A 405 -24.89 -16.07 10.26
C LEU A 405 -24.63 -16.60 11.67
N GLU A 406 -25.70 -16.83 12.45
CA GLU A 406 -25.63 -17.33 13.84
C GLU A 406 -24.63 -16.58 14.72
N LEU A 407 -24.71 -15.25 14.77
CA LEU A 407 -23.75 -14.41 15.49
C LEU A 407 -23.72 -14.75 17.00
N LYS A 408 -22.52 -15.09 17.52
CA LYS A 408 -22.33 -15.52 18.92
C LYS A 408 -21.69 -14.46 19.82
N VAL A 409 -21.13 -13.41 19.22
CA VAL A 409 -20.42 -12.35 19.94
C VAL A 409 -21.36 -11.19 20.24
N PRO A 410 -21.16 -10.46 21.35
CA PRO A 410 -21.90 -9.24 21.65
C PRO A 410 -21.82 -8.23 20.50
N LEU A 411 -22.98 -7.69 20.15
CA LEU A 411 -23.13 -6.66 19.13
C LEU A 411 -23.57 -5.34 19.78
N VAL A 412 -22.77 -4.30 19.60
CA VAL A 412 -23.12 -2.93 19.98
C VAL A 412 -23.46 -2.17 18.71
N VAL A 413 -24.68 -1.63 18.63
CA VAL A 413 -25.15 -0.90 17.46
C VAL A 413 -25.46 0.54 17.84
N ARG A 414 -24.84 1.47 17.12
CA ARG A 414 -25.22 2.88 17.10
C ARG A 414 -25.74 3.23 15.71
N LEU A 415 -27.03 3.54 15.62
CA LEU A 415 -27.69 4.06 14.43
C LEU A 415 -28.12 5.50 14.71
N GLU A 416 -27.83 6.41 13.79
CA GLU A 416 -28.25 7.81 13.88
C GLU A 416 -28.90 8.25 12.59
N GLU A 417 -30.08 8.84 12.66
CA GLU A 417 -30.70 9.53 11.54
C GLU A 417 -30.57 11.03 11.73
N PRO A 418 -30.33 11.82 10.67
CA PRO A 418 -30.50 13.26 10.78
C PRO A 418 -31.94 13.55 11.21
N SER A 419 -32.11 14.35 12.28
CA SER A 419 -33.42 14.86 12.65
C SER A 419 -33.93 15.74 11.53
N ILE A 420 -34.81 15.22 10.68
CA ILE A 420 -35.66 16.07 9.85
C ILE A 420 -36.66 16.67 10.83
N THR A 421 -36.33 17.83 11.39
CA THR A 421 -37.34 18.65 12.09
C THR A 421 -38.51 18.82 11.12
N GLU A 422 -39.71 18.57 11.61
CA GLU A 422 -41.00 18.65 10.91
C GLU A 422 -41.35 20.05 10.35
N ASP A 423 -40.38 20.94 10.15
CA ASP A 423 -40.61 22.33 9.74
C ASP A 423 -40.81 22.49 8.22
N LEU A 424 -40.63 21.44 7.41
CA LEU A 424 -40.82 21.47 5.95
C LEU A 424 -42.14 20.87 5.45
N LYS A 425 -43.11 20.61 6.34
CA LYS A 425 -44.47 20.18 5.95
C LYS A 425 -45.54 21.28 6.03
N ASN A 426 -45.16 22.52 6.37
CA ASN A 426 -46.08 23.66 6.49
C ASN A 426 -45.64 24.86 5.62
N GLU A 427 -45.35 24.65 4.34
CA GLU A 427 -45.41 25.71 3.32
C GLU A 427 -46.29 25.30 2.13
#